data_AF-A0A8X8YZI7-F1
#
_entry.id   AF-A0A8X8YZI7-F1
#
_cell.length_a   1.000
_cell.length_b   1.000
_cell.length_c   1.000
_cell.angle_alpha   90.00
_cell.angle_beta   90.00
_cell.angle_gamma   90.00
#
_symmetry.space_group_name_H-M   'P 1'
#
loop_
_entity.id
_entity.type
_entity.pdbx_description
1 polymer ?
#
loop_
_entity_poly.entity_id
_entity_poly.type
_entity_poly.pdbx_seq_one_letter_code
_entity_poly.pdbx_strand_id
1 'polypeptide(L)'
;MTYYGLLNISKDGAIQVLTDEAEGLKFKLTDAVDIGANDKLYFTDASYKYGVDQAFLELMVGRPHGRFLSYDPSTKKTSVLLKDLYSANGVTLSADHTFVIVCETVM
;
A
#
# COMPACT_ATOMS: atom_id res chain seq x y z
N MET A 1 8.69 -12.34 -10.62
CA MET A 1 9.11 -11.85 -9.30
C MET A 1 8.04 -12.18 -8.27
N THR A 2 8.42 -12.34 -7.00
CA THR A 2 7.48 -12.51 -5.88
C THR A 2 7.37 -11.18 -5.14
N TYR A 3 6.15 -10.74 -4.87
CA TYR A 3 5.85 -9.51 -4.13
C TYR A 3 5.29 -9.88 -2.76
N TYR A 4 5.89 -9.34 -1.70
CA TYR A 4 5.55 -9.74 -0.32
C TYR A 4 4.57 -8.79 0.37
N GLY A 5 4.22 -7.66 -0.25
CA GLY A 5 3.32 -6.69 0.33
C GLY A 5 3.92 -5.90 1.49
N LEU A 6 3.17 -5.76 2.57
CA LEU A 6 3.58 -5.02 3.76
C LEU A 6 4.42 -5.91 4.68
N LEU A 7 5.64 -5.45 4.97
CA LEU A 7 6.63 -6.16 5.77
C LEU A 7 6.89 -5.44 7.09
N ASN A 8 7.10 -6.21 8.15
CA ASN A 8 7.73 -5.76 9.38
C ASN A 8 9.17 -6.28 9.40
N ILE A 9 10.14 -5.39 9.60
CA ILE A 9 11.56 -5.72 9.67
C ILE A 9 12.08 -5.25 11.02
N SER A 10 12.50 -6.21 11.85
CA SER A 10 13.06 -5.92 13.17
C SER A 10 14.49 -5.39 13.07
N LYS A 11 14.99 -4.80 14.16
CA LYS A 11 16.36 -4.22 14.22
C LYS A 11 17.47 -5.25 13.97
N ASP A 12 17.23 -6.52 14.28
CA ASP A 12 18.14 -7.65 14.03
C ASP A 12 17.93 -8.30 12.65
N GLY A 13 17.05 -7.75 11.82
CA GLY A 13 16.84 -8.16 10.43
C GLY A 13 15.87 -9.32 10.24
N ALA A 14 15.10 -9.72 11.26
CA ALA A 14 14.02 -10.67 11.08
C ALA A 14 12.90 -10.02 10.26
N ILE A 15 12.47 -10.71 9.20
CA ILE A 15 11.44 -10.24 8.27
C ILE A 15 10.14 -11.02 8.55
N GLN A 16 9.05 -10.29 8.72
CA GLN A 16 7.71 -10.83 8.84
C GLN A 16 6.80 -10.21 7.79
N VAL A 17 6.08 -11.04 7.04
CA VAL A 17 4.98 -10.58 6.18
C VAL A 17 3.77 -10.27 7.06
N LEU A 18 3.33 -9.01 7.06
CA LEU A 18 2.13 -8.59 7.79
C LEU A 18 0.86 -8.86 6.98
N THR A 19 0.91 -8.56 5.68
CA THR A 19 -0.19 -8.79 4.73
C THR A 19 0.33 -8.75 3.29
N ASP A 20 -0.20 -9.63 2.42
CA ASP A 20 0.18 -9.72 1.00
C ASP A 20 -1.02 -9.62 0.03
N GLU A 21 -2.25 -9.50 0.56
CA GLU A 21 -3.47 -9.29 -0.22
C GLU A 21 -4.53 -8.50 0.54
N ALA A 22 -5.50 -7.97 -0.21
CA ALA A 22 -6.76 -7.47 0.32
C ALA A 22 -7.87 -7.71 -0.69
N GLU A 23 -9.05 -8.09 -0.19
CA GLU A 23 -10.25 -8.38 -1.02
C GLU A 23 -9.98 -9.41 -2.15
N GLY A 24 -9.14 -10.41 -1.88
CA GLY A 24 -8.80 -11.45 -2.86
C GLY A 24 -7.82 -11.02 -3.96
N LEU A 25 -7.29 -9.79 -3.89
CA LEU A 25 -6.28 -9.27 -4.82
C LEU A 25 -4.92 -9.18 -4.13
N LYS A 26 -3.97 -9.98 -4.63
CA LYS A 26 -2.55 -9.91 -4.24
C LYS A 26 -1.97 -8.53 -4.53
N PHE A 27 -1.14 -8.04 -3.63
CA PHE A 27 -0.37 -6.83 -3.87
C PHE A 27 0.74 -7.10 -4.88
N LYS A 28 1.02 -6.12 -5.74
CA LYS A 28 2.10 -6.23 -6.73
C LYS A 28 3.04 -5.04 -6.73
N LEU A 29 2.56 -3.87 -6.31
CA LEU A 29 3.36 -2.65 -6.29
C LEU A 29 3.02 -1.82 -5.05
N THR A 30 3.26 -2.38 -3.85
CA THR A 30 3.21 -1.59 -2.61
C THR A 30 4.33 -0.56 -2.59
N ASP A 31 4.02 0.70 -2.29
CA ASP A 31 4.94 1.81 -2.51
C ASP A 31 5.29 2.55 -1.21
N ALA A 32 4.29 3.10 -0.51
CA ALA A 32 4.50 3.85 0.73
C ALA A 32 3.70 3.28 1.90
N VAL A 33 4.21 3.50 3.12
CA VAL A 33 3.52 3.22 4.39
C VAL A 33 3.79 4.35 5.37
N ASP A 34 2.77 4.67 6.17
CA ASP A 34 2.87 5.57 7.31
C ASP A 34 2.12 4.97 8.53
N ILE A 35 2.51 5.40 9.73
CA ILE A 35 2.02 4.86 11.00
C ILE A 35 1.05 5.87 11.61
N GLY A 36 -0.20 5.44 11.82
CA GLY A 36 -1.20 6.23 12.49
C GLY A 36 -1.36 5.92 13.98
N ALA A 37 -2.46 6.40 14.55
CA ALA A 37 -2.75 6.19 15.96
C ALA A 37 -2.94 4.70 16.26
N ASN A 38 -2.52 4.28 17.46
CA ASN A 38 -2.61 2.89 17.94
C ASN A 38 -1.91 1.89 17.00
N ASP A 39 -0.77 2.27 16.44
CA ASP A 39 0.07 1.45 15.55
C ASP A 39 -0.65 0.96 14.28
N LYS A 40 -1.77 1.58 13.91
CA LYS A 40 -2.45 1.26 12.66
C LYS A 40 -1.61 1.74 11.49
N LEU A 41 -1.32 0.84 10.56
CA LEU A 41 -0.50 1.14 9.39
C LEU A 41 -1.41 1.56 8.24
N TYR A 42 -1.02 2.58 7.50
CA TYR A 42 -1.70 3.07 6.31
C TYR A 42 -0.72 2.97 5.16
N PHE A 43 -1.10 2.31 4.06
CA PHE A 43 -0.16 2.03 2.98
C PHE A 43 -0.85 2.04 1.62
N THR A 44 -0.05 2.19 0.57
CA THR A 44 -0.51 2.18 -0.81
C THR A 44 -0.11 0.89 -1.52
N ASP A 45 -0.98 0.42 -2.40
CA ASP A 45 -0.68 -0.53 -3.47
C ASP A 45 -0.88 0.23 -4.78
N ALA A 46 0.21 0.71 -5.37
CA ALA A 46 0.17 1.58 -6.56
C ALA A 46 -0.49 0.87 -7.74
N SER A 47 -0.32 -0.45 -7.85
CA SER A 47 -1.05 -1.28 -8.80
C SER A 47 -1.16 -2.71 -8.29
N TYR A 48 -2.39 -3.22 -8.18
CA TYR A 48 -2.62 -4.65 -7.97
C TYR A 48 -2.36 -5.48 -9.24
N LYS A 49 -2.19 -4.82 -10.40
CA LYS A 49 -2.14 -5.48 -11.71
C LYS A 49 -0.72 -5.68 -12.22
N TYR A 50 0.10 -4.64 -12.18
CA TYR A 50 1.48 -4.65 -12.66
C TYR A 50 2.43 -4.47 -11.48
N GLY A 51 3.52 -5.25 -11.46
CA GLY A 51 4.55 -5.13 -10.43
C GLY A 51 5.64 -4.13 -10.78
N VAL A 52 6.68 -4.05 -9.93
CA VAL A 52 7.84 -3.15 -10.12
C VAL A 52 8.48 -3.31 -11.51
N ASP A 53 8.60 -4.55 -11.99
CA ASP A 53 9.18 -4.87 -13.31
C ASP A 53 8.34 -4.33 -14.49
N GLN A 54 7.09 -3.98 -14.23
CA GLN A 54 6.12 -3.49 -15.19
C GLN A 54 5.60 -2.10 -14.83
N ALA A 55 6.28 -1.36 -13.95
CA ALA A 55 5.86 -0.04 -13.49
C ALA A 55 5.67 0.95 -14.66
N PHE A 56 6.55 0.91 -15.66
CA PHE A 56 6.40 1.73 -16.87
C PHE A 56 5.08 1.42 -17.62
N LEU A 57 4.66 0.16 -17.64
CA LEU A 57 3.41 -0.23 -18.29
C LEU A 57 2.17 0.24 -17.51
N GLU A 58 2.20 0.22 -16.18
CA GLU A 58 1.14 0.82 -15.35
C GLU A 58 0.94 2.30 -15.71
N LEU A 59 2.04 3.05 -15.81
CA LEU A 59 2.01 4.47 -16.20
C LEU A 59 1.45 4.69 -17.61
N MET A 60 1.83 3.85 -18.59
CA MET A 60 1.37 3.96 -19.98
C MET A 60 -0.09 3.53 -20.16
N VAL A 61 -0.54 2.52 -19.40
CA VAL A 61 -1.92 2.03 -19.47
C VAL A 61 -2.89 3.07 -18.90
N GLY A 62 -2.45 3.86 -17.90
CA GLY A 62 -3.22 4.99 -17.37
C GLY A 62 -4.60 4.55 -16.85
N ARG A 63 -4.63 3.43 -16.11
CA ARG A 63 -5.86 2.89 -15.54
C ARG A 63 -5.79 2.94 -14.01
N PRO A 64 -6.94 3.07 -13.34
CA PRO A 64 -6.97 3.23 -11.89
C PRO A 64 -6.83 1.88 -11.17
N HIS A 65 -5.65 1.26 -11.18
CA HIS A 65 -5.41 0.00 -10.46
C HIS A 65 -4.84 0.19 -9.04
N GLY A 66 -4.68 1.44 -8.61
CA GLY A 66 -4.14 1.81 -7.31
C GLY A 66 -5.17 1.70 -6.20
N ARG A 67 -4.68 1.40 -5.00
CA ARG A 67 -5.49 1.27 -3.78
C ARG A 67 -4.78 1.90 -2.60
N PHE A 68 -5.58 2.50 -1.71
CA PHE A 68 -5.14 2.95 -0.40
C PHE A 68 -5.73 2.05 0.67
N LEU A 69 -4.90 1.55 1.58
CA LEU A 69 -5.25 0.50 2.53
C LEU A 69 -4.84 0.87 3.95
N SER A 70 -5.45 0.20 4.92
CA SER A 70 -4.96 0.15 6.30
C SER A 70 -4.77 -1.28 6.76
N TYR A 71 -3.81 -1.48 7.65
CA TYR A 71 -3.55 -2.71 8.37
C TYR A 71 -3.57 -2.45 9.87
N ASP A 72 -4.33 -3.25 10.61
CA ASP A 72 -4.36 -3.23 12.06
C ASP A 72 -3.55 -4.41 12.61
N PRO A 73 -2.37 -4.17 13.24
CA PRO A 73 -1.54 -5.24 13.79
C PRO A 73 -2.21 -6.06 14.90
N SER A 74 -3.15 -5.47 15.63
CA SER A 74 -3.83 -6.15 16.75
C SER A 74 -4.82 -7.21 16.25
N THR A 75 -5.51 -6.92 15.15
CA THR A 75 -6.49 -7.83 14.53
C THR A 75 -5.94 -8.58 13.32
N LYS A 76 -4.74 -8.21 12.86
CA LYS A 76 -4.11 -8.69 11.62
C LYS A 76 -5.00 -8.52 10.39
N LYS A 77 -5.86 -7.50 10.40
CA LYS A 77 -6.84 -7.26 9.34
C LYS A 77 -6.38 -6.14 8.43
N THR A 78 -6.39 -6.42 7.13
CA THR A 78 -6.21 -5.42 6.08
C THR A 78 -7.57 -4.95 5.56
N SER A 79 -7.75 -3.64 5.41
CA SER A 79 -8.96 -3.02 4.87
C SER A 79 -8.60 -2.06 3.74
N VAL A 80 -9.27 -2.19 2.61
CA VAL A 80 -9.17 -1.22 1.50
C VAL A 80 -10.00 0.01 1.87
N LEU A 81 -9.37 1.18 1.90
CA LEU A 81 -10.00 2.45 2.28
C LEU A 81 -10.44 3.24 1.05
N LEU A 82 -9.62 3.27 0.00
CA LEU A 82 -9.96 3.81 -1.32
C LEU A 82 -9.51 2.86 -2.42
N LYS A 83 -10.28 2.84 -3.51
CA LYS A 83 -10.06 2.05 -4.72
C LYS A 83 -9.97 2.99 -5.90
N ASP A 84 -9.58 2.44 -7.04
CA ASP A 84 -9.61 3.13 -8.32
C ASP A 84 -8.76 4.42 -8.32
N LEU A 85 -7.59 4.35 -7.67
CA LEU A 85 -6.58 5.40 -7.73
C LEU A 85 -5.63 5.17 -8.91
N TYR A 86 -5.14 6.22 -9.53
CA TYR A 86 -4.17 6.18 -10.60
C TYR A 86 -2.76 6.13 -10.03
N SER A 87 -2.18 4.92 -9.98
CA SER A 87 -0.82 4.69 -9.46
C SER A 87 -0.61 5.32 -8.07
N ALA A 88 -1.33 4.82 -7.06
CA ALA A 88 -1.26 5.29 -5.68
C ALA A 88 0.17 5.15 -5.09
N ASN A 89 0.94 6.23 -5.12
CA ASN A 89 2.38 6.19 -4.92
C ASN A 89 2.75 6.48 -3.46
N GLY A 90 2.29 7.62 -2.94
CA GLY A 90 2.64 8.08 -1.60
C GLY A 90 1.46 8.08 -0.63
N VAL A 91 1.75 7.92 0.65
CA VAL A 91 0.81 8.22 1.74
C VAL A 91 1.54 8.91 2.89
N THR A 92 0.89 9.87 3.53
CA THR A 92 1.30 10.39 4.84
C THR A 92 0.10 10.87 5.66
N LEU A 93 0.17 10.73 6.98
CA LEU A 93 -0.83 11.25 7.91
C LEU A 93 -0.49 12.67 8.35
N SER A 94 -1.52 13.45 8.68
CA SER A 94 -1.34 14.71 9.40
C SER A 94 -0.73 14.47 10.77
N ALA A 95 0.01 15.45 11.30
CA ALA A 95 0.67 15.33 12.60
C ALA A 95 -0.30 15.06 13.77
N ASP A 96 -1.56 15.50 13.63
CA ASP A 96 -2.64 15.27 14.60
C ASP A 96 -3.52 14.05 14.26
N HIS A 97 -3.17 13.30 13.21
CA HIS A 97 -3.82 12.07 12.74
C HIS A 97 -5.30 12.27 12.35
N THR A 98 -5.70 13.49 11.99
CA THR A 98 -7.06 13.84 11.58
C THR A 98 -7.33 13.64 10.09
N PHE A 99 -6.30 13.66 9.25
CA PHE A 99 -6.43 13.37 7.82
C PHE A 99 -5.20 12.64 7.27
N VAL A 100 -5.35 12.14 6.05
CA VAL A 100 -4.30 11.47 5.28
C VAL A 100 -4.20 12.12 3.91
N ILE A 101 -2.96 12.26 3.41
CA ILE A 101 -2.66 12.67 2.05
C ILE A 101 -2.22 11.41 1.29
N VAL A 102 -2.86 11.16 0.14
CA VAL A 102 -2.47 10.09 -0.78
C VAL A 102 -2.10 10.73 -2.12
N CYS A 103 -1.01 10.28 -2.74
CA CYS A 103 -0.50 10.81 -4.00
C CYS A 103 -0.79 9.86 -5.17
N GLU A 104 -1.34 10.39 -6.26
CA GLU A 104 -1.52 9.71 -7.55
C GLU A 104 -0.47 10.24 -8.55
N THR A 105 0.38 9.37 -9.10
CA THR A 105 1.51 9.80 -9.97
C THR A 105 1.08 10.18 -11.39
N VAL A 106 -0.05 9.65 -11.87
CA VAL A 106 -0.58 9.92 -13.20
C VAL A 106 -2.06 10.23 -13.11
N MET A 107 -2.58 11.06 -14.01
CA MET A 107 -4.01 11.38 -14.17
C MET A 107 -4.36 11.40 -15.65
#